data_AF-Q9TTW2-F1
#
_entry.id   AF-Q9TTW2-F1
#
_cell.length_a   1.000
_cell.length_b   1.000
_cell.length_c   1.000
_cell.angle_alpha   90.00
_cell.angle_beta   90.00
_cell.angle_gamma   90.00
#
_symmetry.space_group_name_H-M   'P 1'
#
loop_
_entity.id
_entity.type
_entity.pdbx_description
1 polymer ?
#
loop_
_entity_poly.entity_id
_entity_poly.type
_entity_poly.pdbx_seq_one_letter_code
_entity_poly.pdbx_strand_id
1 'polypeptide(L)' 'MGDAEMAVFGAAAPYLRKSEKERLEAQTRPFDLKKDVFVPDDKEEFVKAKIMSR' A
#
# COMPACT_ATOMS: atom_id res chain seq x y z
N MET A 1 -12.82 10.12 -7.51
CA MET A 1 -11.69 11.06 -7.51
C MET A 1 -10.70 10.54 -8.54
N GLY A 2 -10.86 11.03 -9.77
CA GLY A 2 -10.28 10.48 -11.00
C GLY A 2 -8.85 10.92 -11.28
N ASP A 3 -8.14 10.20 -12.15
CA ASP A 3 -6.85 10.67 -12.68
C ASP A 3 -6.95 12.03 -13.37
N ALA A 4 -8.13 12.35 -13.95
CA ALA A 4 -8.42 13.64 -14.57
C ALA A 4 -8.29 14.83 -13.60
N GLU A 5 -8.60 14.65 -12.32
CA GLU A 5 -8.44 15.70 -11.30
C GLU A 5 -6.97 15.97 -10.98
N MET A 6 -6.09 15.00 -11.22
CA MET A 6 -4.66 15.14 -10.99
C MET A 6 -3.92 15.83 -12.14
N ALA A 7 -4.56 16.02 -13.30
CA ALA A 7 -3.97 16.66 -14.47
C ALA A 7 -3.47 18.08 -14.21
N VAL A 8 -4.12 18.82 -13.30
CA VAL A 8 -3.75 20.21 -12.93
C VAL A 8 -2.36 20.30 -12.29
N PHE A 9 -1.84 19.19 -11.74
CA PHE A 9 -0.54 19.13 -11.10
C PHE A 9 0.59 18.71 -12.05
N GLY A 10 0.28 18.37 -13.31
CA GLY A 10 1.27 18.03 -14.33
C GLY A 10 2.30 16.99 -13.86
N ALA A 11 3.58 17.29 -14.06
CA ALA A 11 4.69 16.40 -13.67
C ALA A 11 4.80 16.13 -12.16
N ALA A 12 4.19 16.97 -11.30
CA ALA A 12 4.18 16.77 -9.86
C ALA A 12 3.12 15.76 -9.40
N ALA A 13 2.11 15.45 -10.24
CA ALA A 13 0.98 14.60 -9.89
C ALA A 13 1.38 13.26 -9.25
N PRO A 14 2.36 12.47 -9.77
CA PRO A 14 2.71 11.16 -9.22
C PRO A 14 3.34 11.20 -7.83
N TYR A 15 3.89 12.36 -7.44
CA TYR A 15 4.47 12.60 -6.11
C TYR A 15 3.41 13.00 -5.09
N LEU A 16 2.29 13.58 -5.56
CA LEU A 16 1.17 13.97 -4.72
C LEU A 16 0.14 12.84 -4.55
N ARG A 17 -0.13 12.09 -5.62
CA ARG A 17 -1.09 10.99 -5.62
C ARG A 17 -0.75 9.98 -6.70
N LYS A 18 -0.83 8.69 -6.34
CA LYS A 18 -0.76 7.59 -7.32
C LYS A 18 -2.00 7.56 -8.21
N SER A 19 -1.82 7.02 -9.42
CA SER A 19 -2.91 6.87 -10.38
C SER A 19 -4.04 6.00 -9.84
N GLU A 20 -5.24 6.12 -10.38
CA GLU A 20 -6.36 5.25 -10.04
C GLU A 20 -6.03 3.78 -10.26
N LYS A 21 -5.30 3.47 -11.34
CA LYS A 21 -4.84 2.12 -11.64
C LYS A 21 -3.93 1.57 -10.53
N GLU A 22 -2.89 2.29 -10.15
CA GLU A 22 -1.96 1.85 -9.08
C GLU A 22 -2.67 1.74 -7.73
N ARG A 23 -3.61 2.66 -7.44
CA ARG A 23 -4.42 2.59 -6.22
C ARG A 23 -5.32 1.37 -6.21
N LEU A 24 -5.95 1.04 -7.34
CA LEU A 24 -6.81 -0.14 -7.45
C LEU A 24 -6.01 -1.42 -7.26
N GLU A 25 -4.87 -1.56 -7.97
CA GLU A 25 -3.98 -2.72 -7.83
C GLU A 25 -3.45 -2.89 -6.40
N ALA A 26 -3.11 -1.79 -5.72
CA ALA A 26 -2.66 -1.83 -4.33
C ALA A 26 -3.77 -2.24 -3.34
N GLN A 27 -5.03 -1.92 -3.64
CA GLN A 27 -6.18 -2.26 -2.81
C GLN A 27 -6.71 -3.68 -3.08
N THR A 28 -6.58 -4.19 -4.30
CA THR A 28 -7.06 -5.52 -4.69
C THR A 28 -6.01 -6.62 -4.48
N ARG A 29 -4.81 -6.27 -4.00
CA ARG A 29 -3.77 -7.25 -3.65
C ARG A 29 -4.28 -8.26 -2.60
N PRO A 30 -3.81 -9.52 -2.63
CA PRO A 30 -4.15 -10.50 -1.61
C PRO A 30 -3.81 -10.00 -0.21
N PHE A 31 -4.77 -10.15 0.71
CA PHE A 31 -4.61 -9.80 2.12
C PHE A 31 -5.49 -10.71 2.98
N ASP A 32 -4.91 -11.33 4.01
CA ASP A 32 -5.59 -12.16 5.00
C ASP A 32 -5.44 -11.52 6.37
N LEU A 33 -6.55 -10.99 6.91
CA LEU A 33 -6.61 -10.27 8.18
C LEU A 33 -6.02 -11.08 9.36
N LYS A 34 -6.09 -12.41 9.32
CA LYS A 34 -5.59 -13.26 10.41
C LYS A 34 -4.12 -13.64 10.23
N LYS A 35 -3.57 -13.55 9.02
CA LYS A 35 -2.20 -13.99 8.74
C LYS A 35 -1.24 -12.83 8.55
N ASP A 36 -1.67 -11.74 7.93
CA ASP A 36 -0.80 -10.60 7.61
C ASP A 36 -0.77 -9.62 8.80
N VAL A 37 0.32 -9.69 9.57
CA VAL A 37 0.47 -8.99 10.86
C VAL A 37 1.81 -8.25 10.95
N PHE A 38 1.95 -7.40 11.96
CA PHE A 38 3.23 -6.79 12.33
C PHE A 38 3.80 -7.49 13.56
N VAL A 39 5.11 -7.76 13.56
CA VAL A 39 5.84 -8.34 14.69
C VAL A 39 7.02 -7.44 15.06
N PRO A 40 7.40 -7.35 16.35
CA PRO A 40 8.60 -6.63 16.75
C PRO A 40 9.86 -7.21 16.12
N ASP A 41 10.80 -6.34 15.74
CA ASP A 41 12.13 -6.70 15.25
C ASP A 41 13.18 -5.83 15.95
N ASP A 42 14.34 -6.42 16.28
CA ASP A 42 15.39 -5.75 17.06
C ASP A 42 16.07 -4.59 16.31
N LYS A 43 16.01 -4.57 14.97
CA LYS A 43 16.70 -3.59 14.12
C LYS A 43 15.75 -2.65 13.40
N GLU A 44 14.58 -3.14 13.01
CA GLU A 44 13.58 -2.39 12.24
C GLU A 44 12.37 -1.95 13.09
N GLU A 45 12.41 -2.16 14.40
CA GLU A 45 11.32 -1.98 15.38
C GLU A 45 10.13 -2.90 15.12
N PHE A 46 9.55 -2.86 13.92
CA PHE A 46 8.46 -3.73 13.48
C PHE A 46 8.57 -4.11 12.01
N VAL A 47 8.37 -5.39 11.72
CA VAL A 47 8.36 -5.93 10.36
C VAL A 47 7.01 -6.54 10.01
N LYS A 48 6.67 -6.53 8.72
CA LYS A 48 5.50 -7.24 8.20
C LYS A 48 5.82 -8.74 8.15
N ALA A 49 4.93 -9.57 8.70
CA ALA A 49 5.10 -11.01 8.74
C ALA A 49 3.79 -11.74 8.40
N LYS A 50 3.91 -13.05 8.10
CA LYS A 50 2.78 -13.94 7.84
C LYS A 50 2.77 -15.11 8.83
N ILE A 51 1.66 -15.33 9.53
CA ILE A 51 1.51 -16.44 10.48
C ILE A 51 1.55 -17.79 9.73
N MET A 52 2.49 -18.67 10.10
CA MET A 52 2.66 -20.01 9.49
C MET A 52 1.85 -21.10 10.20
N SER A 53 1.82 -21.09 11.54
CA SER A 53 1.14 -22.08 12.38
C SER A 53 0.45 -21.40 13.56
N ARG A 54 -0.58 -22.07 14.10
CA ARG A 54 -1.31 -21.64 15.30
C ARG A 54 -0.74 -22.28 16.54
#